data_AF-A0AAE9ZHI2-F1
#
_entry.id   AF-A0AAE9ZHI2-F1
#
_cell.length_a   1.000
_cell.length_b   1.000
_cell.length_c   1.000
_cell.angle_alpha   90.00
_cell.angle_beta   90.00
_cell.angle_gamma   90.00
#
_symmetry.space_group_name_H-M   'P 1'
#
loop_
_entity.id
_entity.type
_entity.pdbx_description
1 polymer ?
#
loop_
_entity_poly.entity_id
_entity_poly.type
_entity_poly.pdbx_seq_one_letter_code
_entity_poly.pdbx_strand_id
1 'polypeptide(L)'
;MAVKHKAPQKKEAGAKKTAKTATKKADLKTKPTAQSVAAFVNAVENETRRKDAKTLLAMMKKVTGEKPKMWGPSIIGFGEYHYKYESGREGDMLAVGFSPRKANMVLYVLGSLGDEEPLLKKLGPYKNGKSCLYVNSLDKVDIGVLEKIVVKSYRTTKKKWG
;
A
#
# COMPACT_ATOMS: atom_id res chain seq x y z
N MET A 1 57.88 -21.18 -34.32
CA MET A 1 58.36 -20.44 -33.14
C MET A 1 57.45 -19.24 -32.90
N ALA A 2 57.03 -19.07 -31.64
CA ALA A 2 56.51 -17.86 -30.98
C ALA A 2 55.28 -17.11 -31.54
N VAL A 3 54.17 -17.36 -30.84
CA VAL A 3 52.97 -16.52 -30.64
C VAL A 3 53.34 -15.12 -30.13
N LYS A 4 52.63 -14.07 -30.56
CA LYS A 4 52.16 -12.99 -29.65
C LYS A 4 50.78 -12.45 -30.05
N HIS A 5 49.87 -12.62 -29.09
CA HIS A 5 48.53 -12.07 -28.87
C HIS A 5 48.29 -10.60 -29.27
N LYS A 6 47.07 -10.25 -29.70
CA LYS A 6 45.98 -9.67 -28.87
C LYS A 6 44.78 -9.26 -29.75
N ALA A 7 43.56 -9.50 -29.28
CA ALA A 7 42.32 -8.82 -29.73
C ALA A 7 42.02 -7.64 -28.75
N PRO A 8 40.89 -6.86 -28.81
CA PRO A 8 39.71 -6.96 -29.68
C PRO A 8 38.98 -5.61 -30.06
N GLN A 9 37.88 -5.74 -30.84
CA GLN A 9 36.60 -4.98 -30.84
C GLN A 9 36.26 -3.86 -31.86
N LYS A 10 35.25 -4.20 -32.70
CA LYS A 10 33.93 -3.57 -32.99
C LYS A 10 33.82 -2.12 -33.51
N LYS A 11 33.16 -1.98 -34.68
CA LYS A 11 32.19 -0.94 -35.05
C LYS A 11 31.07 -1.56 -35.91
N GLU A 12 29.84 -1.57 -35.40
CA GLU A 12 28.70 -0.68 -35.72
C GLU A 12 27.79 -1.31 -36.79
N ALA A 13 26.61 -1.76 -36.36
CA ALA A 13 25.53 -2.25 -37.20
C ALA A 13 24.32 -1.32 -37.08
N GLY A 14 23.76 -1.01 -38.25
CA GLY A 14 22.76 0.03 -38.48
C GLY A 14 21.40 -0.19 -37.83
N ALA A 15 20.71 0.93 -37.74
CA ALA A 15 19.40 1.14 -37.15
C ALA A 15 18.29 0.24 -37.71
N LYS A 16 17.43 -0.27 -36.83
CA LYS A 16 16.04 -0.62 -37.14
C LYS A 16 15.10 0.29 -36.35
N LYS A 17 14.25 1.00 -37.11
CA LYS A 17 13.20 1.92 -36.65
C LYS A 17 12.28 1.21 -35.66
N THR A 18 12.17 1.73 -34.44
CA THR A 18 11.15 1.33 -33.47
C THR A 18 9.89 2.14 -33.72
N ALA A 19 8.81 1.45 -34.09
CA ALA A 19 7.47 2.00 -34.00
C ALA A 19 7.19 2.28 -32.51
N LYS A 20 6.84 3.53 -32.19
CA LYS A 20 6.47 3.97 -30.85
C LYS A 20 5.13 3.32 -30.47
N THR A 21 5.17 2.28 -29.64
CA THR A 21 3.96 1.80 -28.96
C THR A 21 3.57 2.84 -27.91
N ALA A 22 2.46 3.54 -28.13
CA ALA A 22 1.86 4.40 -27.12
C ALA A 22 1.48 3.56 -25.90
N THR A 23 2.02 3.92 -24.73
CA THR A 23 1.76 3.25 -23.45
C THR A 23 0.30 3.46 -23.07
N LYS A 24 -0.51 2.39 -23.09
CA LYS A 24 -1.86 2.37 -22.50
C LYS A 24 -1.75 2.82 -21.04
N LYS A 25 -2.41 3.92 -20.64
CA LYS A 25 -2.60 4.29 -19.22
C LYS A 25 -3.27 3.09 -18.53
N ALA A 26 -2.53 2.38 -17.68
CA ALA A 26 -3.11 1.30 -16.88
C ALA A 26 -4.09 1.93 -15.87
N ASP A 27 -5.38 1.66 -16.03
CA ASP A 27 -6.40 2.16 -15.12
C ASP A 27 -6.17 1.60 -13.71
N LEU A 28 -6.02 2.49 -12.73
CA LEU A 28 -5.83 2.10 -11.33
C LEU A 28 -7.14 1.50 -10.81
N LYS A 29 -7.13 0.21 -10.51
CA LYS A 29 -8.29 -0.52 -9.96
C LYS A 29 -8.70 -0.04 -8.56
N THR A 30 -7.80 0.60 -7.83
CA THR A 30 -8.06 1.11 -6.47
C THR A 30 -8.42 2.58 -6.57
N LYS A 31 -9.72 2.85 -6.65
CA LYS A 31 -10.31 4.21 -6.71
C LYS A 31 -11.40 4.35 -5.66
N PRO A 32 -11.66 5.56 -5.13
CA PRO A 32 -12.76 5.75 -4.21
C PRO A 32 -14.10 5.36 -4.87
N THR A 33 -15.00 4.77 -4.09
CA THR A 33 -16.34 4.35 -4.55
C THR A 33 -17.43 4.96 -3.67
N ALA A 34 -18.66 4.96 -4.16
CA ALA A 34 -19.84 5.40 -3.41
C ALA A 34 -20.38 4.33 -2.42
N GLN A 35 -19.69 3.18 -2.29
CA GLN A 35 -20.14 2.11 -1.40
C GLN A 35 -20.07 2.54 0.07
N SER A 36 -21.09 2.15 0.84
CA SER A 36 -21.14 2.42 2.27
C SER A 36 -20.11 1.59 3.04
N VAL A 37 -19.18 2.25 3.71
CA VAL A 37 -18.20 1.62 4.60
C VAL A 37 -18.89 0.85 5.73
N ALA A 38 -19.95 1.42 6.32
CA ALA A 38 -20.68 0.77 7.41
C ALA A 38 -21.38 -0.51 6.94
N ALA A 39 -22.03 -0.48 5.78
CA ALA A 39 -22.66 -1.66 5.19
C ALA A 39 -21.62 -2.74 4.87
N PHE A 40 -20.49 -2.36 4.27
CA PHE A 40 -19.40 -3.29 3.96
C PHE A 40 -18.83 -3.95 5.22
N VAL A 41 -18.54 -3.18 6.28
CA VAL A 41 -18.06 -3.74 7.55
C VAL A 41 -19.09 -4.69 8.17
N ASN A 42 -20.38 -4.33 8.16
CA ASN A 42 -21.43 -5.18 8.73
C ASN A 42 -21.66 -6.49 7.96
N ALA A 43 -21.36 -6.49 6.65
CA ALA A 43 -21.47 -7.67 5.80
C ALA A 43 -20.27 -8.65 5.91
N VAL A 44 -19.23 -8.33 6.68
CA VAL A 44 -18.10 -9.25 6.90
C VAL A 44 -18.56 -10.49 7.65
N GLU A 45 -18.65 -11.64 6.99
CA GLU A 45 -19.21 -12.88 7.55
C GLU A 45 -18.52 -13.32 8.84
N ASN A 46 -17.18 -13.41 8.82
CA ASN A 46 -16.40 -13.83 9.98
C ASN A 46 -16.49 -12.80 11.12
N GLU A 47 -17.00 -13.22 12.28
CA GLU A 47 -17.24 -12.34 13.42
C GLU A 47 -15.96 -11.67 13.96
N THR A 48 -14.86 -12.43 14.05
CA THR A 48 -13.56 -11.88 14.49
C THR A 48 -13.07 -10.83 13.50
N ARG A 49 -13.12 -11.09 12.19
CA ARG A 49 -12.76 -10.10 11.16
C ARG A 49 -13.65 -8.86 11.24
N ARG A 50 -14.95 -9.03 11.49
CA ARG A 50 -15.91 -7.95 11.64
C ARG A 50 -15.61 -7.07 12.86
N LYS A 51 -15.31 -7.70 14.00
CA LYS A 51 -14.90 -7.01 15.22
C LYS A 51 -13.59 -6.24 15.00
N ASP A 52 -12.59 -6.89 14.42
CA ASP A 52 -11.31 -6.28 14.10
C ASP A 52 -11.46 -5.11 13.11
N ALA A 53 -12.32 -5.25 12.10
CA ALA A 53 -12.65 -4.18 11.17
C ALA A 53 -13.28 -2.97 11.87
N LYS A 54 -14.21 -3.19 12.82
CA LYS A 54 -14.81 -2.10 13.62
C LYS A 54 -13.76 -1.40 14.49
N THR A 55 -12.85 -2.16 15.12
CA THR A 55 -11.75 -1.60 15.91
C THR A 55 -10.83 -0.73 15.06
N LEU A 56 -10.39 -1.22 13.89
CA LEU A 56 -9.54 -0.45 12.98
C LEU A 56 -10.26 0.78 12.43
N LEU A 57 -11.54 0.66 12.08
CA LEU A 57 -12.34 1.78 11.61
C LEU A 57 -12.35 2.92 12.63
N ALA A 58 -12.62 2.60 13.90
CA ALA A 58 -12.65 3.58 14.98
C ALA A 58 -11.25 4.19 15.23
N MET A 59 -10.21 3.35 15.34
CA MET A 59 -8.84 3.79 15.57
C MET A 59 -8.34 4.71 14.45
N MET A 60 -8.44 4.27 13.18
CA MET A 60 -7.93 5.06 12.06
C MET A 60 -8.73 6.35 11.86
N LYS A 61 -10.04 6.34 12.10
CA LYS A 61 -10.85 7.57 12.10
C LYS A 61 -10.36 8.56 13.16
N LYS A 62 -10.11 8.09 14.39
CA LYS A 62 -9.59 8.92 15.48
C LYS A 62 -8.20 9.48 15.16
N VAL A 63 -7.28 8.63 14.68
CA VAL A 63 -5.89 9.02 14.37
C VAL A 63 -5.81 10.03 13.23
N THR A 64 -6.62 9.83 12.18
CA THR A 64 -6.51 10.64 10.96
C THR A 64 -7.39 11.88 10.99
N GLY A 65 -8.50 11.87 11.74
CA GLY A 65 -9.55 12.87 11.65
C GLY A 65 -10.39 12.79 10.37
N GLU A 66 -10.12 11.82 9.49
CA GLU A 66 -10.70 11.72 8.15
C GLU A 66 -11.97 10.85 8.15
N LYS A 67 -12.89 11.16 7.24
CA LYS A 67 -14.04 10.28 6.97
C LYS A 67 -13.55 9.06 6.16
N PRO A 68 -13.90 7.82 6.55
CA PRO A 68 -13.53 6.64 5.79
C PRO A 68 -14.26 6.62 4.45
N LYS A 69 -13.59 6.14 3.40
CA LYS A 69 -14.19 5.86 2.09
C LYS A 69 -13.90 4.42 1.67
N MET A 70 -14.78 3.82 0.88
CA MET A 70 -14.47 2.58 0.18
C MET A 70 -13.55 2.88 -1.01
N TRP A 71 -12.55 2.02 -1.21
CA TRP A 71 -11.59 2.07 -2.31
C TRP A 71 -11.57 0.72 -3.02
N GLY A 72 -11.93 0.74 -4.31
CA GLY A 72 -12.19 -0.47 -5.07
C GLY A 72 -13.24 -1.35 -4.35
N PRO A 73 -13.13 -2.69 -4.46
CA PRO A 73 -14.16 -3.59 -3.96
C PRO A 73 -14.08 -3.89 -2.45
N SER A 74 -12.95 -3.61 -1.79
CA SER A 74 -12.70 -4.21 -0.46
C SER A 74 -11.77 -3.42 0.47
N ILE A 75 -11.32 -2.22 0.11
CA ILE A 75 -10.41 -1.43 0.94
C ILE A 75 -11.20 -0.30 1.59
N ILE A 76 -11.02 -0.12 2.89
CA ILE A 76 -11.50 1.05 3.63
C ILE A 76 -10.30 1.96 3.83
N GLY A 77 -10.36 3.17 3.29
CA GLY A 77 -9.27 4.14 3.29
C GLY A 77 -9.59 5.43 4.00
N PHE A 78 -8.55 6.07 4.52
CA PHE A 78 -8.58 7.35 5.22
C PHE A 78 -7.55 8.30 4.64
N GLY A 79 -7.99 9.54 4.44
CA GLY A 79 -7.22 10.53 3.71
C GLY A 79 -6.97 10.13 2.26
N GLU A 80 -6.52 11.09 1.48
CA GLU A 80 -6.19 10.93 0.08
C GLU A 80 -4.92 11.73 -0.21
N TYR A 81 -4.12 11.25 -1.15
CA TYR A 81 -2.96 11.95 -1.68
C TYR A 81 -2.78 11.61 -3.17
N HIS A 82 -2.20 12.56 -3.90
CA HIS A 82 -1.80 12.38 -5.28
C HIS A 82 -0.29 12.09 -5.33
N TYR A 83 0.11 10.94 -5.88
CA TYR A 83 1.52 10.65 -6.11
C TYR A 83 1.91 10.93 -7.54
N LYS A 84 3.15 11.36 -7.74
CA LYS A 84 3.78 11.49 -9.05
C LYS A 84 5.23 11.04 -8.95
N TYR A 85 5.59 10.05 -9.77
CA TYR A 85 6.95 9.52 -9.84
C TYR A 85 7.72 10.16 -11.00
N GLU A 86 9.06 10.12 -10.95
CA GLU A 86 9.94 10.60 -12.01
C GLU A 86 9.68 9.94 -13.37
N SER A 87 9.19 8.69 -13.37
CA SER A 87 8.76 7.97 -14.57
C SER A 87 7.51 8.57 -15.25
N GLY A 88 6.89 9.60 -14.67
CA GLY A 88 5.63 10.19 -15.12
C GLY A 88 4.39 9.43 -14.67
N ARG A 89 4.55 8.32 -13.95
CA ARG A 89 3.41 7.59 -13.36
C ARG A 89 2.86 8.37 -12.18
N GLU A 90 1.57 8.67 -12.23
CA GLU A 90 0.85 9.41 -11.19
C GLU A 90 -0.54 8.81 -10.92
N GLY A 91 -1.15 9.22 -9.81
CA GLY A 91 -2.51 8.86 -9.45
C GLY A 91 -2.83 9.12 -7.99
N ASP A 92 -4.07 8.80 -7.61
CA ASP A 92 -4.58 9.04 -6.26
C ASP A 92 -4.58 7.75 -5.44
N MET A 93 -4.35 7.90 -4.14
CA MET A 93 -4.39 6.78 -3.21
C MET A 93 -4.80 7.20 -1.80
N LEU A 94 -5.40 6.27 -1.06
CA LEU A 94 -5.64 6.42 0.38
C LEU A 94 -4.32 6.59 1.15
N ALA A 95 -4.30 7.47 2.16
CA ALA A 95 -3.10 7.69 2.96
C ALA A 95 -2.81 6.52 3.91
N VAL A 96 -3.85 6.02 4.59
CA VAL A 96 -3.83 4.78 5.36
C VAL A 96 -5.15 4.04 5.22
N GLY A 97 -5.17 2.73 5.44
CA GLY A 97 -6.43 1.98 5.44
C GLY A 97 -6.26 0.50 5.70
N PHE A 98 -7.33 -0.26 5.55
CA PHE A 98 -7.33 -1.70 5.75
C PHE A 98 -8.36 -2.43 4.87
N SER A 99 -8.21 -3.75 4.76
CA SER A 99 -9.14 -4.65 4.08
C SER A 99 -9.35 -5.92 4.92
N PRO A 100 -10.57 -6.18 5.43
CA PRO A 100 -10.90 -7.42 6.14
C PRO A 100 -11.11 -8.55 5.13
N ARG A 101 -10.03 -9.25 4.77
CA ARG A 101 -10.09 -10.37 3.81
C ARG A 101 -10.38 -11.67 4.53
N LYS A 102 -10.80 -12.69 3.76
CA LYS A 102 -11.13 -14.04 4.29
C LYS A 102 -10.01 -14.64 5.15
N ALA A 103 -8.75 -14.51 4.71
CA ALA A 103 -7.61 -15.10 5.40
C ALA A 103 -6.97 -14.19 6.45
N ASN A 104 -6.96 -12.86 6.25
CA ASN A 104 -6.19 -11.92 7.08
C ASN A 104 -6.82 -10.52 7.05
N MET A 105 -6.50 -9.71 8.06
CA MET A 105 -6.60 -8.25 7.95
C MET A 105 -5.38 -7.73 7.18
N VAL A 106 -5.62 -7.03 6.09
CA VAL A 106 -4.56 -6.34 5.32
C VAL A 106 -4.55 -4.88 5.72
N LEU A 107 -3.41 -4.35 6.17
CA LEU A 107 -3.25 -2.97 6.61
C LEU A 107 -2.36 -2.21 5.62
N TYR A 108 -2.89 -1.16 5.00
CA TYR A 108 -2.17 -0.28 4.08
C TYR A 108 -1.55 0.87 4.88
N VAL A 109 -0.42 0.58 5.54
CA VAL A 109 0.27 1.52 6.44
C VAL A 109 1.76 1.67 6.14
N LEU A 110 2.31 0.94 5.16
CA LEU A 110 3.74 1.01 4.84
C LEU A 110 4.06 1.87 3.61
N GLY A 111 3.06 2.36 2.88
CA GLY A 111 3.25 3.04 1.58
C GLY A 111 4.26 4.19 1.61
N SER A 112 4.24 5.01 2.66
CA SER A 112 5.25 6.07 2.88
C SER A 112 6.19 5.78 4.05
N LEU A 113 5.92 4.73 4.83
CA LEU A 113 6.65 4.43 6.07
C LEU A 113 7.82 3.45 5.84
N GLY A 114 7.69 2.55 4.87
CA GLY A 114 8.67 1.48 4.63
C GLY A 114 8.54 0.30 5.60
N ASP A 115 9.16 -0.82 5.25
CA ASP A 115 9.15 -2.08 5.99
C ASP A 115 10.28 -2.19 7.04
N GLU A 116 11.21 -1.24 7.07
CA GLU A 116 12.27 -1.14 8.08
C GLU A 116 11.82 -0.40 9.36
N GLU A 117 10.55 -0.03 9.47
CA GLU A 117 10.01 0.73 10.59
C GLU A 117 10.29 0.03 11.94
N PRO A 118 11.02 0.65 12.89
CA PRO A 118 11.39 0.02 14.15
C PRO A 118 10.21 -0.46 15.01
N LEU A 119 9.05 0.22 14.93
CA LEU A 119 7.84 -0.19 15.64
C LEU A 119 7.33 -1.57 15.20
N LEU A 120 7.63 -2.01 13.98
CA LEU A 120 7.20 -3.34 13.51
C LEU A 120 7.81 -4.46 14.34
N LYS A 121 9.03 -4.29 14.88
CA LYS A 121 9.67 -5.28 15.77
C LYS A 121 8.89 -5.49 17.09
N LYS A 122 8.04 -4.54 17.46
CA LYS A 122 7.24 -4.55 18.70
C LYS A 122 5.77 -4.89 18.45
N LEU A 123 5.35 -5.03 17.19
CA LEU A 123 3.95 -5.17 16.83
C LEU A 123 3.37 -6.55 17.20
N GLY A 124 4.19 -7.59 17.21
CA GLY A 124 3.73 -8.98 17.27
C GLY A 124 3.85 -9.67 15.91
N PRO A 125 3.11 -10.78 15.65
CA PRO A 125 3.20 -11.55 14.42
C PRO A 125 2.46 -10.85 13.27
N TYR A 126 3.18 -10.62 12.18
CA TYR A 126 2.64 -10.12 10.91
C TYR A 126 3.43 -10.72 9.74
N LYS A 127 2.90 -10.58 8.53
CA LYS A 127 3.67 -10.76 7.28
C LYS A 127 3.74 -9.44 6.53
N ASN A 128 4.87 -9.15 5.92
CA ASN A 128 5.04 -7.97 5.06
C ASN A 128 4.61 -8.27 3.62
N GLY A 129 3.84 -7.36 3.05
CA GLY A 129 3.78 -7.12 1.61
C GLY A 129 4.61 -5.90 1.23
N LYS A 130 4.53 -5.46 -0.03
CA LYS A 130 5.29 -4.31 -0.52
C LYS A 130 4.96 -2.99 0.20
N SER A 131 3.69 -2.76 0.51
CA SER A 131 3.21 -1.53 1.14
C SER A 131 2.15 -1.79 2.21
N CYS A 132 2.01 -3.06 2.61
CA CYS A 132 0.98 -3.50 3.52
C CYS A 132 1.48 -4.54 4.53
N LEU A 133 0.78 -4.62 5.65
CA LEU A 133 0.94 -5.67 6.64
C LEU A 133 -0.23 -6.65 6.52
N TYR A 134 0.05 -7.94 6.73
CA TYR A 134 -0.97 -8.96 6.91
C TYR A 134 -0.93 -9.41 8.36
N VAL A 135 -2.04 -9.23 9.08
CA VAL A 135 -2.21 -9.73 10.44
C VAL A 135 -3.38 -10.70 10.46
N ASN A 136 -3.21 -11.84 11.12
CA ASN A 136 -4.27 -12.84 11.18
C ASN A 136 -5.48 -12.28 11.94
N SER A 137 -5.24 -11.61 13.06
CA SER A 137 -6.24 -11.05 13.98
C SER A 137 -5.61 -9.98 14.87
N LEU A 138 -6.42 -9.06 15.42
CA LEU A 138 -5.89 -7.98 16.26
C LEU A 138 -5.51 -8.43 17.68
N ASP A 139 -6.03 -9.56 18.17
CA ASP A 139 -5.67 -10.15 19.46
C ASP A 139 -4.22 -10.67 19.50
N LYS A 140 -3.59 -10.86 18.33
CA LYS A 140 -2.20 -11.31 18.24
C LYS A 140 -1.19 -10.17 18.21
N VAL A 141 -1.64 -8.93 17.99
CA VAL A 141 -0.75 -7.77 17.85
C VAL A 141 -0.95 -6.77 18.99
N ASP A 142 0.09 -6.01 19.29
CA ASP A 142 -0.01 -4.90 20.23
C ASP A 142 -0.77 -3.73 19.58
N ILE A 143 -1.98 -3.47 20.08
CA ILE A 143 -2.88 -2.45 19.54
C ILE A 143 -2.33 -1.02 19.71
N GLY A 144 -1.57 -0.78 20.78
CA GLY A 144 -0.95 0.52 21.04
C GLY A 144 0.25 0.78 20.12
N VAL A 145 1.03 -0.26 19.81
CA VAL A 145 2.08 -0.19 18.78
C VAL A 145 1.45 -0.01 17.40
N LEU A 146 0.36 -0.69 17.09
CA LEU A 146 -0.36 -0.52 15.83
C LEU A 146 -0.86 0.92 15.67
N GLU A 147 -1.48 1.52 16.70
CA GLU A 147 -1.93 2.92 16.66
C GLU A 147 -0.75 3.87 16.36
N LYS A 148 0.41 3.67 16.98
CA LYS A 148 1.64 4.44 16.70
C LYS A 148 2.11 4.30 15.25
N ILE A 149 2.04 3.09 14.69
CA ILE A 149 2.37 2.84 13.28
C ILE A 149 1.41 3.59 12.36
N VAL A 150 0.10 3.56 12.63
CA VAL A 150 -0.91 4.29 11.84
C VAL A 150 -0.65 5.80 11.91
N VAL A 151 -0.41 6.35 13.10
CA VAL A 151 -0.08 7.79 13.28
C VAL A 151 1.14 8.16 12.44
N LYS A 152 2.23 7.40 12.57
CA LYS A 152 3.48 7.68 11.86
C LYS A 152 3.29 7.56 10.35
N SER A 153 2.62 6.51 9.89
CA SER A 153 2.30 6.29 8.48
C SER A 153 1.50 7.43 7.87
N TYR A 154 0.42 7.84 8.54
CA TYR A 154 -0.44 8.92 8.05
C TYR A 154 0.32 10.25 7.97
N ARG A 155 1.06 10.62 9.04
CA ARG A 155 1.85 11.85 9.08
C ARG A 155 2.96 11.85 8.04
N THR A 156 3.68 10.74 7.87
CA THR A 156 4.74 10.64 6.84
C THR A 156 4.15 10.78 5.45
N THR A 157 2.99 10.17 5.20
CA THR A 157 2.29 10.29 3.90
C THR A 157 1.86 11.73 3.63
N LYS A 158 1.22 12.40 4.59
CA LYS A 158 0.81 13.81 4.46
C LYS A 158 2.00 14.75 4.33
N LYS A 159 3.12 14.50 5.02
CA LYS A 159 4.34 15.30 4.85
C LYS A 159 4.97 15.13 3.46
N LYS A 160 4.87 13.93 2.88
CA LYS A 160 5.50 13.61 1.59
C LYS A 160 4.68 14.09 0.40
N TRP A 161 3.35 14.07 0.50
CA TRP A 161 2.43 14.28 -0.64
C TRP A 161 1.33 15.31 -0.40
N GLY A 162 1.25 15.89 0.80
CA GLY A 162 0.28 16.91 1.16
C GLY A 162 0.82 18.32 1.00
#